data_AF-A0A1H0ET42-F1
#
_entry.id   AF-A0A1H0ET42-F1
#
_cell.length_a   1.000
_cell.length_b   1.000
_cell.length_c   1.000
_cell.angle_alpha   90.00
_cell.angle_beta   90.00
_cell.angle_gamma   90.00
#
_symmetry.space_group_name_H-M   'P 1'
#
loop_
_entity.id
_entity.type
_entity.pdbx_description
1 polymer ?
#
loop_
_entity_poly.entity_id
_entity_poly.type
_entity_poly.pdbx_seq_one_letter_code
_entity_poly.pdbx_strand_id
1 'polypeptide(L)'
;MLDPHADPLLDADDTRLLVEIGFLALTAGRFGEARDIFEGALAARPAEEAGAIGIGLVALAAGEVGPAVRHFRAMPPSDAASAYLGLALLKAGERDEAERLLRDVAARAREPAFRILAQATLDDAQS
;
A
#
# COMPACT_ATOMS: atom_id res chain seq x y z
N MET A 1 -17.27 23.19 -8.49
CA MET A 1 -16.19 23.16 -9.48
C MET A 1 -14.96 23.68 -8.76
N LEU A 2 -14.03 22.80 -8.37
CA LEU A 2 -12.83 23.20 -7.63
C LEU A 2 -11.84 23.88 -8.59
N ASP A 3 -11.24 24.97 -8.14
CA ASP A 3 -10.35 25.82 -8.92
C ASP A 3 -9.03 25.09 -9.21
N PRO A 4 -8.64 24.88 -10.49
CA PRO A 4 -7.40 24.19 -10.84
C PRO A 4 -6.12 24.98 -10.51
N HIS A 5 -6.25 26.21 -9.99
CA HIS A 5 -5.15 27.07 -9.52
C HIS A 5 -5.13 27.28 -8.00
N ALA A 6 -5.97 26.58 -7.23
CA ALA A 6 -5.82 26.57 -5.78
C ALA A 6 -4.48 25.89 -5.46
N ASP A 7 -3.57 26.62 -4.78
CA ASP A 7 -2.45 25.98 -4.10
C ASP A 7 -3.01 24.78 -3.33
N PRO A 8 -2.45 23.57 -3.49
CA PRO A 8 -2.93 22.42 -2.75
C PRO A 8 -2.90 22.81 -1.27
N LEU A 9 -4.08 22.80 -0.62
CA LEU A 9 -4.26 23.22 0.77
C LEU A 9 -3.31 22.47 1.73
N LEU A 10 -2.77 21.35 1.27
CA LEU A 10 -1.80 20.50 1.92
C LEU A 10 -0.56 20.44 1.05
N ASP A 11 0.59 20.79 1.62
CA ASP A 11 1.87 20.66 0.93
C ASP A 11 2.43 19.23 1.04
N ALA A 12 3.70 19.03 0.64
CA ALA A 12 4.34 17.72 0.71
C ALA A 12 4.59 17.24 2.15
N ASP A 13 4.90 18.16 3.07
CA ASP A 13 5.12 17.82 4.47
C ASP A 13 3.79 17.51 5.17
N ASP A 14 2.73 18.26 4.86
CA ASP A 14 1.38 17.97 5.34
C ASP A 14 0.90 16.60 4.83
N THR A 15 1.15 16.28 3.56
CA THR A 15 0.76 14.98 2.99
C THR A 15 1.55 13.84 3.64
N ARG A 16 2.85 14.02 3.87
CA ARG A 16 3.67 13.04 4.59
C ARG A 16 3.16 12.83 6.01
N LEU A 17 2.79 13.90 6.72
CA LEU A 17 2.21 13.81 8.04
C LEU A 17 0.86 13.06 8.03
N LEU A 18 0.01 13.29 7.03
CA LEU A 18 -1.22 12.53 6.87
C LEU A 18 -0.93 11.03 6.70
N VAL A 19 0.06 10.66 5.89
CA VAL A 19 0.47 9.27 5.72
C VAL A 19 0.93 8.66 7.06
N GLU A 20 1.74 9.36 7.84
CA GLU A 20 2.19 8.92 9.17
C GLU A 20 1.01 8.73 10.13
N ILE A 21 0.07 9.67 10.19
CA ILE A 21 -1.16 9.58 11.01
C ILE A 21 -2.03 8.40 10.54
N GLY A 22 -2.14 8.18 9.23
CA GLY A 22 -2.87 7.04 8.67
C GLY A 22 -2.31 5.70 9.14
N PHE A 23 -0.98 5.56 9.18
CA PHE A 23 -0.32 4.36 9.71
C PHE A 23 -0.54 4.19 11.22
N LEU A 24 -0.57 5.29 11.99
CA LEU A 24 -0.91 5.25 13.42
C LEU A 24 -2.36 4.79 13.64
N ALA A 25 -3.31 5.31 12.86
CA ALA A 25 -4.70 4.88 12.93
C ALA A 25 -4.86 3.39 12.54
N LEU A 26 -4.14 2.94 11.51
CA LEU A 26 -4.13 1.55 11.07
C LEU A 26 -3.63 0.60 12.16
N THR A 27 -2.48 0.92 12.78
CA THR A 27 -1.90 0.10 13.86
C THR A 27 -2.77 0.12 15.12
N ALA A 28 -3.55 1.18 15.34
CA ALA A 28 -4.56 1.25 16.39
C ALA A 28 -5.86 0.47 16.07
N GLY A 29 -5.97 -0.15 14.89
CA GLY A 29 -7.17 -0.89 14.46
C GLY A 29 -8.35 0.02 14.05
N ARG A 30 -8.12 1.32 13.88
CA ARG A 30 -9.14 2.32 13.50
C ARG A 30 -9.25 2.37 11.98
N PHE A 31 -9.71 1.26 11.38
CA PHE A 31 -9.66 1.06 9.93
C PHE A 31 -10.43 2.11 9.12
N GLY A 32 -11.62 2.52 9.57
CA GLY A 32 -12.40 3.56 8.90
C GLY A 32 -11.64 4.89 8.83
N GLU A 33 -11.08 5.33 9.95
CA GLU A 33 -10.33 6.58 10.03
C GLU A 33 -9.02 6.52 9.27
N ALA A 34 -8.29 5.39 9.37
CA ALA A 34 -7.09 5.18 8.59
C ALA A 34 -7.36 5.29 7.09
N ARG A 35 -8.49 4.72 6.63
CA ARG A 35 -8.92 4.83 5.23
C ARG A 35 -9.18 6.27 4.84
N ASP A 36 -9.98 7.01 5.62
CA ASP A 36 -10.31 8.41 5.33
C ASP A 36 -9.04 9.28 5.24
N ILE A 37 -8.07 9.05 6.13
CA ILE A 37 -6.79 9.76 6.14
C ILE A 37 -5.98 9.44 4.88
N PHE A 38 -5.86 8.17 4.50
CA PHE A 38 -5.12 7.79 3.30
C PHE A 38 -5.81 8.23 2.00
N GLU A 39 -7.14 8.26 1.96
CA GLU A 39 -7.91 8.85 0.85
C GLU A 39 -7.63 10.35 0.74
N GLY A 40 -7.52 11.07 1.86
CA GLY A 40 -7.08 12.46 1.90
C GLY A 40 -5.66 12.65 1.37
N ALA A 41 -4.70 11.80 1.79
CA ALA A 41 -3.33 11.84 1.29
C ALA A 41 -3.25 11.56 -0.22
N LEU A 42 -4.01 10.58 -0.71
CA LEU A 42 -4.09 10.26 -2.13
C LEU A 42 -4.72 11.41 -2.94
N ALA A 43 -5.75 12.07 -2.41
CA ALA A 43 -6.38 13.22 -3.06
C ALA A 43 -5.43 14.42 -3.15
N ALA A 44 -4.60 14.65 -2.12
CA ALA A 44 -3.60 15.72 -2.08
C ALA A 44 -2.42 15.46 -3.05
N ARG A 45 -1.97 14.21 -3.15
CA ARG A 45 -0.88 13.79 -4.04
C ARG A 45 -1.23 12.50 -4.81
N PRO A 46 -2.03 12.58 -5.88
CA PRO A 46 -2.45 11.40 -6.65
C PRO A 46 -1.31 10.64 -7.35
N ALA A 47 -0.17 11.30 -7.56
CA ALA A 47 1.02 10.70 -8.16
C ALA A 47 1.88 9.92 -7.15
N GLU A 48 1.67 10.13 -5.85
CA GLU A 48 2.40 9.42 -4.80
C GLU A 48 1.66 8.15 -4.41
N GLU A 49 2.39 7.04 -4.34
CA GLU A 49 1.79 5.74 -4.07
C GLU A 49 1.47 5.51 -2.59
N ALA A 50 1.99 6.31 -1.66
CA ALA A 50 1.87 6.09 -0.22
C ALA A 50 0.41 6.06 0.27
N GLY A 51 -0.42 7.00 -0.17
CA GLY A 51 -1.85 7.01 0.17
C GLY A 51 -2.59 5.79 -0.40
N ALA A 52 -2.34 5.45 -1.66
CA ALA A 52 -2.93 4.26 -2.28
C ALA A 52 -2.48 2.95 -1.59
N ILE A 53 -1.20 2.83 -1.22
CA ILE A 53 -0.68 1.70 -0.44
C ILE A 53 -1.39 1.60 0.90
N GLY A 54 -1.53 2.72 1.61
CA GLY A 54 -2.22 2.80 2.90
C GLY A 54 -3.66 2.24 2.82
N ILE A 55 -4.42 2.63 1.80
CA ILE A 55 -5.79 2.10 1.58
C ILE A 55 -5.79 0.58 1.41
N GLY A 56 -4.87 0.03 0.61
CA GLY A 56 -4.75 -1.41 0.42
C GLY A 56 -4.35 -2.15 1.70
N LEU A 57 -3.46 -1.57 2.50
CA LEU A 57 -3.05 -2.12 3.80
C LEU A 57 -4.20 -2.09 4.82
N VAL A 58 -5.02 -1.04 4.82
CA VAL A 58 -6.24 -0.99 5.63
C VAL A 58 -7.17 -2.14 5.28
N ALA A 59 -7.40 -2.39 3.99
CA ALA A 59 -8.24 -3.51 3.54
C ALA A 59 -7.66 -4.86 4.00
N LEU A 60 -6.34 -5.08 3.89
CA LEU A 60 -5.71 -6.29 4.40
C LEU A 60 -5.87 -6.46 5.92
N ALA A 61 -5.68 -5.39 6.69
CA ALA A 61 -5.80 -5.42 8.15
C ALA A 61 -7.24 -5.64 8.61
N ALA A 62 -8.22 -5.14 7.86
CA ALA A 62 -9.64 -5.39 8.08
C ALA A 62 -10.10 -6.80 7.64
N GLY A 63 -9.21 -7.62 7.06
CA GLY A 63 -9.55 -8.95 6.54
C GLY A 63 -10.24 -8.92 5.16
N GLU A 64 -10.33 -7.76 4.53
CA GLU A 64 -10.88 -7.55 3.19
C GLU A 64 -9.86 -7.91 2.10
N VAL A 65 -9.43 -9.17 2.09
CA VAL A 65 -8.33 -9.64 1.23
C VAL A 65 -8.65 -9.49 -0.27
N GLY A 66 -9.87 -9.86 -0.69
CA GLY A 66 -10.29 -9.73 -2.09
C GLY A 66 -10.27 -8.28 -2.60
N PRO A 67 -10.90 -7.32 -1.87
CA PRO A 67 -10.74 -5.90 -2.15
C PRO A 67 -9.29 -5.42 -2.20
N ALA A 68 -8.44 -5.84 -1.26
CA ALA A 68 -7.02 -5.47 -1.26
C ALA A 68 -6.28 -5.93 -2.52
N VAL A 69 -6.46 -7.19 -2.94
CA VAL A 69 -5.85 -7.72 -4.17
C VAL A 69 -6.28 -6.91 -5.39
N ARG A 70 -7.57 -6.60 -5.52
CA ARG A 70 -8.08 -5.77 -6.64
C ARG A 70 -7.48 -4.37 -6.61
N HIS A 71 -7.36 -3.77 -5.43
CA HIS A 71 -6.80 -2.44 -5.24
C HIS A 71 -5.33 -2.40 -5.67
N PHE A 72 -4.49 -3.30 -5.15
CA PHE A 72 -3.07 -3.35 -5.52
C PHE A 72 -2.85 -3.70 -6.99
N ARG A 73 -3.67 -4.56 -7.61
CA ARG A 73 -3.61 -4.84 -9.06
C ARG A 73 -3.93 -3.61 -9.92
N ALA A 74 -4.75 -2.68 -9.42
CA ALA A 74 -5.14 -1.48 -10.14
C ALA A 74 -4.11 -0.34 -10.03
N MET A 75 -3.16 -0.45 -9.10
CA MET A 75 -2.10 0.55 -8.94
C MET A 75 -1.12 0.52 -10.11
N PRO A 76 -0.49 1.67 -10.45
CA PRO A 76 0.64 1.69 -11.37
C PRO A 76 1.75 0.73 -10.91
N PRO A 77 2.40 -0.01 -11.82
CA PRO A 77 3.46 -0.94 -11.44
C PRO A 77 4.64 -0.23 -10.77
N SER A 78 4.92 -0.62 -9.53
CA SER A 78 6.09 -0.19 -8.75
C SER A 78 6.60 -1.34 -7.89
N ASP A 79 7.80 -1.19 -7.32
CA ASP A 79 8.35 -2.17 -6.38
C ASP A 79 7.44 -2.33 -5.15
N ALA A 80 6.90 -1.22 -4.65
CA ALA A 80 5.98 -1.20 -3.51
C ALA A 80 4.64 -1.88 -3.83
N ALA A 81 3.98 -1.48 -4.93
CA ALA A 81 2.71 -2.06 -5.35
C ALA A 81 2.85 -3.57 -5.61
N SER A 82 3.96 -3.99 -6.22
CA SER A 82 4.26 -5.41 -6.46
C SER A 82 4.48 -6.19 -5.15
N ALA A 83 5.22 -5.61 -4.20
CA ALA A 83 5.46 -6.25 -2.90
C ALA A 83 4.16 -6.45 -2.11
N TYR A 84 3.35 -5.39 -2.01
CA TYR A 84 2.08 -5.44 -1.27
C TYR A 84 1.00 -6.27 -2.00
N LEU A 85 1.00 -6.31 -3.34
CA LEU A 85 0.18 -7.26 -4.09
C LEU A 85 0.59 -8.70 -3.76
N GLY A 86 1.89 -9.00 -3.73
CA GLY A 86 2.38 -10.33 -3.36
C GLY A 86 1.92 -10.75 -1.96
N LEU A 87 2.01 -9.85 -0.98
CA LEU A 87 1.48 -10.08 0.36
C LEU A 87 -0.03 -10.33 0.36
N ALA A 88 -0.79 -9.54 -0.39
CA ALA A 88 -2.24 -9.69 -0.50
C ALA A 88 -2.63 -11.03 -1.15
N LEU A 89 -1.91 -11.44 -2.21
CA LEU A 89 -2.12 -12.71 -2.91
C LEU A 89 -1.82 -13.91 -2.01
N LEU A 90 -0.77 -13.88 -1.18
CA LEU A 90 -0.54 -14.93 -0.19
C LEU A 90 -1.71 -15.07 0.78
N LYS A 91 -2.21 -13.94 1.31
CA LYS A 91 -3.39 -13.94 2.19
C LYS A 91 -4.65 -14.44 1.48
N ALA A 92 -4.73 -14.28 0.16
CA ALA A 92 -5.82 -14.80 -0.67
C ALA A 92 -5.68 -16.31 -0.99
N GLY A 93 -4.53 -16.91 -0.68
CA GLY A 93 -4.20 -18.29 -1.08
C GLY A 93 -3.72 -18.43 -2.54
N GLU A 94 -3.55 -17.32 -3.27
CA GLU A 94 -3.02 -17.29 -4.64
C GLU A 94 -1.48 -17.41 -4.64
N ARG A 95 -0.99 -18.49 -4.04
CA ARG A 95 0.41 -18.66 -3.66
C ARG A 95 1.37 -18.63 -4.84
N ASP A 96 1.04 -19.30 -5.93
CA ASP A 96 1.93 -19.39 -7.09
C ASP A 96 2.20 -18.01 -7.72
N GLU A 97 1.19 -17.15 -7.80
CA GLU A 97 1.35 -15.78 -8.31
C GLU A 97 2.11 -14.91 -7.32
N ALA A 98 1.76 -15.00 -6.05
CA ALA A 98 2.43 -14.27 -5.00
C ALA A 98 3.94 -14.55 -4.97
N GLU A 99 4.33 -15.83 -4.98
CA GLU A 99 5.73 -16.22 -4.90
C GLU A 99 6.52 -15.78 -6.14
N ARG A 100 5.92 -15.82 -7.34
CA ARG A 100 6.58 -15.29 -8.55
C ARG A 100 6.84 -13.79 -8.41
N LEU A 101 5.83 -13.04 -7.99
CA LEU A 101 5.91 -11.60 -7.87
C LEU A 101 6.90 -11.17 -6.78
N LEU A 102 6.85 -11.80 -5.62
CA LEU A 102 7.74 -11.49 -4.49
C LEU A 102 9.20 -11.84 -4.81
N ARG A 103 9.48 -12.95 -5.51
CA ARG A 103 10.85 -13.28 -5.96
C ARG A 103 11.40 -12.23 -6.91
N ASP A 104 10.58 -11.76 -7.84
CA ASP A 104 10.94 -10.70 -8.78
C ASP A 104 11.28 -9.41 -8.01
N VAL A 105 10.42 -8.97 -7.09
CA VAL A 105 10.68 -7.81 -6.21
C VAL A 105 11.97 -7.97 -5.40
N ALA A 106 12.16 -9.12 -4.73
CA ALA A 106 13.35 -9.37 -3.92
C ALA A 106 14.66 -9.27 -4.73
N ALA A 107 14.62 -9.67 -6.01
CA ALA A 107 15.77 -9.62 -6.90
C ALA A 107 16.04 -8.22 -7.48
N ARG A 108 15.00 -7.47 -7.85
CA ARG A 108 15.15 -6.24 -8.66
C ARG A 108 14.82 -4.93 -7.95
N ALA A 109 14.15 -4.97 -6.80
CA ALA A 109 13.64 -3.75 -6.20
C ALA A 109 14.79 -2.83 -5.77
N ARG A 110 14.68 -1.55 -6.15
CA ARG A 110 15.74 -0.56 -5.90
C ARG A 110 15.87 -0.25 -4.42
N GLU A 111 14.74 -0.13 -3.74
CA GLU A 111 14.68 0.17 -2.32
C GLU A 111 14.88 -1.10 -1.49
N PRO A 112 15.83 -1.11 -0.53
CA PRO A 112 16.06 -2.25 0.34
C PRO A 112 14.80 -2.69 1.11
N ALA A 113 13.93 -1.74 1.49
CA ALA A 113 12.73 -2.02 2.27
C ALA A 113 11.80 -3.02 1.55
N PHE A 114 11.55 -2.85 0.25
CA PHE A 114 10.68 -3.74 -0.51
C PHE A 114 11.32 -5.11 -0.79
N ARG A 115 12.65 -5.16 -0.92
CA ARG A 115 13.37 -6.45 -0.98
C ARG A 115 13.23 -7.23 0.33
N ILE A 116 13.41 -6.55 1.46
CA ILE A 116 13.26 -7.17 2.79
C ILE A 116 11.82 -7.61 3.02
N LEU A 117 10.83 -6.76 2.69
CA LEU A 117 9.42 -7.13 2.78
C LEU A 117 9.12 -8.36 1.94
N ALA A 118 9.59 -8.39 0.69
CA ALA A 118 9.34 -9.51 -0.21
C ALA A 118 9.98 -10.81 0.28
N GLN A 119 11.23 -10.75 0.78
CA GLN A 119 11.93 -11.91 1.32
C GLN A 119 11.25 -12.43 2.59
N ALA A 120 10.94 -11.56 3.55
CA ALA A 120 10.24 -11.95 4.79
C ALA A 120 8.88 -12.59 4.47
N THR A 121 8.16 -12.04 3.50
CA THR A 121 6.86 -12.57 3.08
C THR A 121 6.99 -13.97 2.42
N LEU A 122 8.08 -14.21 1.67
CA LEU A 122 8.37 -15.54 1.10
C LEU A 122 8.74 -16.56 2.18
N ASP A 123 9.54 -16.16 3.16
CA ASP A 123 10.00 -17.02 4.25
C ASP A 123 8.82 -17.45 5.14
N ASP A 124 7.92 -16.50 5.46
CA ASP A 124 6.67 -16.77 6.20
C ASP A 124 5.75 -17.73 5.46
N ALA A 125 5.71 -17.67 4.12
CA ALA A 125 4.91 -18.60 3.34
C ALA A 125 5.42 -20.04 3.49
N GLN A 126 6.73 -20.24 3.62
CA GLN A 126 7.39 -21.56 3.60
C GLN A 126 7.43 -22.26 4.97
N SER A 127 7.09 -21.55 6.04
CA SER A 127 7.04 -22.06 7.42
C SER A 127 5.71 -22.74 7.74
#